data_AF-A0AAX6SXL7-F1
#
_entry.id   AF-A0AAX6SXL7-F1
#
_cell.length_a   1.000
_cell.length_b   1.000
_cell.length_c   1.000
_cell.angle_alpha   90.00
_cell.angle_beta   90.00
_cell.angle_gamma   90.00
#
_symmetry.space_group_name_H-M   'P 1'
#
loop_
_entity.id
_entity.type
_entity.pdbx_description
1 polymer ?
#
loop_
_entity_poly.entity_id
_entity_poly.type
_entity_poly.pdbx_seq_one_letter_code
_entity_poly.pdbx_strand_id
1 'polypeptide(L)'
;MPVSKCPKKSEPLWKGWDEKAQKNGLRCQVYNMNGDHYTGEWKDNLRHGKGTQVWKKRGAIYEGDWRFGKREGYGTLSLLEQETGKYRRVYSGWWKGDKKSGYGIQFFGPKEYYEENGNRYEGSWERGQKHGHGRFFHLDHGQLFEGFWVEDVAKCGTMMDFGREEAPAPTQFPIPKVKLLDPDGVLQEALAMFTKTEEEGGD
;
A
#
# COMPACT_ATOMS: atom_id res chain seq x y z
N MET A 1 34.70 -36.90 52.34
CA MET A 1 33.45 -37.08 51.57
C MET A 1 33.79 -37.04 50.09
N PRO A 2 33.45 -38.05 49.27
CA PRO A 2 33.74 -37.97 47.84
C PRO A 2 32.73 -37.02 47.19
N VAL A 3 33.25 -36.01 46.50
CA VAL A 3 32.45 -35.05 45.74
C VAL A 3 31.94 -35.77 44.48
N SER A 4 30.68 -36.20 44.50
CA SER A 4 30.01 -36.73 43.32
C SER A 4 29.90 -35.61 42.27
N LYS A 5 30.75 -35.65 41.23
CA LYS A 5 30.54 -34.80 40.07
C LYS A 5 29.26 -35.27 39.38
N CYS A 6 28.17 -34.51 39.53
CA CYS A 6 26.97 -34.73 38.74
C CYS A 6 27.38 -34.73 37.25
N PRO A 7 27.04 -35.78 36.49
CA PRO A 7 27.36 -35.79 35.07
C PRO A 7 26.70 -34.58 34.42
N LYS A 8 27.46 -33.82 33.62
CA LYS A 8 26.91 -32.73 32.82
C LYS A 8 25.74 -33.32 32.03
N LYS A 9 24.52 -32.83 32.24
CA LYS A 9 23.36 -33.26 31.48
C LYS A 9 23.64 -32.95 30.01
N SER A 10 24.09 -33.94 29.25
CA SER A 10 24.27 -33.79 27.81
C SER A 10 22.88 -33.69 27.20
N GLU A 11 22.67 -32.67 26.39
CA GLU A 11 21.42 -32.57 25.66
C GLU A 11 21.25 -33.78 24.74
N PRO A 12 20.05 -34.37 24.68
CA PRO A 12 19.84 -35.54 23.85
C PRO A 12 19.93 -35.14 22.37
N LEU A 13 20.55 -36.00 21.56
CA LEU A 13 20.83 -35.73 20.14
C LEU A 13 19.60 -35.35 19.32
N TRP A 14 18.43 -35.84 19.71
CA TRP A 14 17.17 -35.53 19.02
C TRP A 14 16.87 -34.03 19.02
N LYS A 15 17.29 -33.26 20.04
CA LYS A 15 17.08 -31.79 20.05
C LYS A 15 17.82 -31.12 18.89
N GLY A 16 19.08 -31.49 18.67
CA GLY A 16 19.87 -30.96 17.57
C GLY A 16 19.37 -31.46 16.20
N TRP A 17 18.75 -32.64 16.13
CA TRP A 17 18.08 -33.10 14.91
C TRP A 17 16.81 -32.32 14.63
N ASP A 18 16.03 -32.00 15.67
CA ASP A 18 14.81 -31.22 15.57
C ASP A 18 15.10 -29.79 15.08
N GLU A 19 16.14 -29.14 15.62
CA GLU A 19 16.63 -27.83 15.15
C GLU A 19 17.06 -27.87 13.67
N LYS A 20 17.79 -28.91 13.26
CA LYS A 20 18.22 -29.09 11.86
C LYS A 20 17.05 -29.38 10.92
N ALA A 21 15.98 -29.98 11.42
CA ALA A 21 14.79 -30.28 10.64
C ALA A 21 13.94 -29.03 10.38
N GLN A 22 14.13 -27.95 11.15
CA GLN A 22 13.41 -26.70 10.93
C GLN A 22 13.72 -26.10 9.56
N LYS A 23 12.67 -25.61 8.89
CA LYS A 23 12.82 -24.86 7.65
C LYS A 23 13.43 -23.51 7.98
N ASN A 24 14.72 -23.41 7.66
CA ASN A 24 15.52 -22.19 7.72
C ASN A 24 16.13 -21.91 6.34
N GLY A 25 16.34 -20.62 6.05
CA GLY A 25 16.98 -20.14 4.83
C GLY A 25 16.07 -20.15 3.60
N LEU A 26 16.69 -19.94 2.42
CA LEU A 26 15.99 -19.90 1.14
C LEU A 26 15.52 -21.30 0.73
N ARG A 27 14.27 -21.43 0.33
CA ARG A 27 13.70 -22.67 -0.21
C ARG A 27 13.11 -22.43 -1.59
N CYS A 28 13.40 -23.34 -2.52
CA CYS A 28 12.99 -23.21 -3.92
C CYS A 28 11.47 -23.11 -4.07
N GLN A 29 10.70 -24.11 -3.63
CA GLN A 29 9.23 -24.07 -3.60
C GLN A 29 8.68 -25.05 -2.54
N VAL A 30 7.71 -24.62 -1.74
CA VAL A 30 7.00 -25.47 -0.76
C VAL A 30 5.53 -25.50 -1.14
N TYR A 31 5.01 -26.69 -1.43
CA TYR A 31 3.62 -26.91 -1.85
C TYR A 31 2.75 -27.33 -0.66
N ASN A 32 1.55 -26.76 -0.59
CA ASN A 32 0.49 -27.20 0.30
C ASN A 32 -0.47 -28.13 -0.46
N MET A 33 -1.18 -29.00 0.27
CA MET A 33 -2.15 -29.94 -0.31
C MET A 33 -3.27 -29.23 -1.12
N ASN A 34 -3.54 -27.96 -0.82
CA ASN A 34 -4.53 -27.15 -1.53
C ASN A 34 -4.06 -26.64 -2.90
N GLY A 35 -2.81 -26.93 -3.30
CA GLY A 35 -2.18 -26.41 -4.51
C GLY A 35 -1.58 -25.01 -4.36
N ASP A 36 -1.73 -24.39 -3.18
CA ASP A 36 -1.02 -23.17 -2.81
C ASP A 36 0.47 -23.49 -2.65
N HIS A 37 1.33 -22.56 -3.03
CA HIS A 37 2.76 -22.74 -2.85
C HIS A 37 3.45 -21.44 -2.45
N TYR A 38 4.56 -21.60 -1.75
CA TYR A 38 5.41 -20.51 -1.31
C TYR A 38 6.84 -20.72 -1.80
N THR A 39 7.43 -19.65 -2.30
CA THR A 39 8.82 -19.58 -2.76
C THR A 39 9.50 -18.46 -2.00
N GLY A 40 10.60 -18.72 -1.31
CA GLY A 40 11.31 -17.67 -0.59
C GLY A 40 11.98 -18.15 0.68
N GLU A 41 12.27 -17.19 1.55
CA GLU A 41 12.97 -17.41 2.79
C GLU A 41 12.07 -17.99 3.89
N TRP A 42 12.66 -18.83 4.73
CA TRP A 42 12.05 -19.45 5.90
C TRP A 42 12.92 -19.22 7.13
N LYS A 43 12.28 -19.08 8.28
CA LYS A 43 12.94 -19.03 9.58
C LYS A 43 12.03 -19.69 10.62
N ASP A 44 12.56 -20.63 11.39
CA ASP A 44 11.87 -21.33 12.46
C ASP A 44 10.54 -21.95 11.99
N ASN A 45 10.54 -22.59 10.81
CA ASN A 45 9.35 -23.15 10.14
C ASN A 45 8.29 -22.13 9.70
N LEU A 46 8.58 -20.83 9.77
CA LEU A 46 7.69 -19.77 9.33
C LEU A 46 8.25 -19.07 8.09
N ARG A 47 7.36 -18.52 7.26
CA ARG A 47 7.75 -17.62 6.16
C ARG A 47 8.41 -16.38 6.75
N HIS A 48 9.56 -16.02 6.22
CA HIS A 48 10.36 -14.88 6.66
C HIS A 48 11.08 -14.27 5.46
N GLY A 49 11.60 -13.03 5.58
CA GLY A 49 12.39 -12.41 4.53
C GLY A 49 11.59 -12.16 3.25
N LYS A 50 12.24 -12.27 2.09
CA LYS A 50 11.58 -12.10 0.79
C LYS A 50 10.91 -13.40 0.35
N GLY A 51 9.70 -13.29 -0.19
CA GLY A 51 9.03 -14.45 -0.76
C GLY A 51 7.74 -14.17 -1.50
N THR A 52 7.36 -15.15 -2.31
CA THR A 52 6.16 -15.15 -3.14
C THR A 52 5.23 -16.26 -2.68
N GLN A 53 4.01 -15.91 -2.32
CA GLN A 53 2.93 -16.84 -2.00
C GLN A 53 1.91 -16.81 -3.12
N VAL A 54 1.61 -17.99 -3.66
CA VAL A 54 0.55 -18.19 -4.64
C VAL A 54 -0.58 -18.95 -3.96
N TRP A 55 -1.79 -18.40 -4.04
CA TRP A 55 -3.03 -19.05 -3.61
C TRP A 55 -3.82 -19.48 -4.85
N LYS A 56 -3.76 -20.77 -5.17
CA LYS A 56 -4.31 -21.29 -6.42
C LYS A 56 -5.83 -21.21 -6.45
N LYS A 57 -6.49 -21.61 -5.36
CA LYS A 57 -7.97 -21.59 -5.26
C LYS A 57 -8.55 -20.17 -5.22
N ARG A 58 -7.84 -19.23 -4.58
CA ARG A 58 -8.27 -17.83 -4.48
C ARG A 58 -7.85 -17.00 -5.69
N GLY A 59 -6.98 -17.54 -6.55
CA GLY A 59 -6.40 -16.78 -7.65
C GLY A 59 -5.68 -15.54 -7.14
N ALA A 60 -4.78 -15.68 -6.17
CA ALA A 60 -4.05 -14.53 -5.62
C ALA A 60 -2.55 -14.83 -5.58
N ILE A 61 -1.72 -13.82 -5.85
CA ILE A 61 -0.28 -13.86 -5.69
C ILE A 61 0.13 -12.69 -4.83
N TYR A 62 0.91 -12.96 -3.79
CA TYR A 62 1.59 -11.93 -3.03
C TYR A 62 3.09 -12.12 -3.19
N GLU A 63 3.79 -11.05 -3.54
CA GLU A 63 5.24 -10.99 -3.60
C GLU A 63 5.70 -9.86 -2.69
N GLY A 64 6.54 -10.16 -1.69
CA GLY A 64 7.02 -9.11 -0.80
C GLY A 64 7.72 -9.65 0.43
N ASP A 65 7.77 -8.78 1.43
CA ASP A 65 8.37 -9.08 2.73
C ASP A 65 7.43 -9.89 3.63
N TRP A 66 8.03 -10.85 4.35
CA TRP A 66 7.40 -11.76 5.28
C TRP A 66 8.08 -11.70 6.64
N ARG A 67 7.28 -11.76 7.70
CA ARG A 67 7.77 -11.86 9.07
C ARG A 67 6.85 -12.76 9.89
N PHE A 68 7.43 -13.77 10.53
CA PHE A 68 6.72 -14.73 11.38
C PHE A 68 5.45 -15.31 10.72
N GLY A 69 5.57 -15.66 9.42
CA GLY A 69 4.46 -16.24 8.67
C GLY A 69 3.41 -15.25 8.16
N LYS A 70 3.55 -13.94 8.43
CA LYS A 70 2.63 -12.89 8.00
C LYS A 70 3.30 -11.94 7.00
N ARG A 71 2.48 -11.27 6.20
CA ARG A 71 2.95 -10.19 5.32
C ARG A 71 3.32 -8.98 6.15
N GLU A 72 4.56 -8.52 6.03
CA GLU A 72 5.09 -7.41 6.80
C GLU A 72 6.27 -6.77 6.08
N GLY A 73 6.22 -5.46 5.85
CA GLY A 73 7.17 -4.73 4.99
C GLY A 73 6.54 -4.37 3.65
N TYR A 74 7.34 -4.23 2.60
CA TYR A 74 6.82 -3.84 1.28
C TYR A 74 6.39 -5.07 0.48
N GLY A 75 5.26 -4.98 -0.20
CA GLY A 75 4.76 -6.10 -0.99
C GLY A 75 3.68 -5.72 -2.00
N THR A 76 3.60 -6.53 -3.05
CA THR A 76 2.64 -6.42 -4.13
C THR A 76 1.66 -7.59 -4.05
N LEU A 77 0.37 -7.28 -4.08
CA LEU A 77 -0.72 -8.24 -4.19
C LEU A 77 -1.35 -8.14 -5.57
N SER A 78 -1.38 -9.28 -6.26
CA SER A 78 -2.01 -9.45 -7.56
C SER A 78 -3.13 -10.48 -7.48
N LEU A 79 -4.23 -10.25 -8.19
CA LEU A 79 -5.36 -11.17 -8.28
C LEU A 79 -5.50 -11.70 -9.70
N LEU A 80 -5.83 -12.97 -9.82
CA LEU A 80 -6.10 -13.65 -11.08
C LEU A 80 -7.44 -13.17 -11.62
N GLU A 81 -7.42 -12.76 -12.87
CA GLU A 81 -8.59 -12.37 -13.60
C GLU A 81 -9.13 -13.56 -14.40
N GLN A 82 -10.35 -14.00 -14.06
CA GLN A 82 -10.89 -15.27 -14.58
C GLN A 82 -11.17 -15.29 -16.09
N GLU A 83 -11.41 -14.13 -16.73
CA GLU A 83 -11.70 -14.11 -18.18
C GLU A 83 -10.42 -14.07 -19.01
N THR A 84 -9.42 -13.29 -18.59
CA THR A 84 -8.16 -13.12 -19.33
C THR A 84 -7.11 -14.16 -18.93
N GLY A 85 -7.26 -14.80 -17.76
CA GLY A 85 -6.27 -15.71 -17.17
C GLY A 85 -5.00 -15.01 -16.69
N LYS A 86 -4.95 -13.67 -16.72
CA LYS A 86 -3.79 -12.87 -16.33
C LYS A 86 -3.90 -12.43 -14.86
N TYR A 87 -2.76 -12.18 -14.23
CA TYR A 87 -2.73 -11.59 -12.88
C TYR A 87 -2.71 -10.07 -12.98
N ARG A 88 -3.67 -9.41 -12.34
CA ARG A 88 -3.74 -7.95 -12.22
C ARG A 88 -3.20 -7.52 -10.87
N ARG A 89 -2.29 -6.55 -10.86
CA ARG A 89 -1.84 -5.90 -9.63
C ARG A 89 -3.02 -5.15 -9.00
N VAL A 90 -3.34 -5.45 -7.74
CA VAL A 90 -4.45 -4.81 -7.00
C VAL A 90 -3.92 -3.91 -5.90
N TYR A 91 -2.77 -4.22 -5.33
CA TYR A 91 -2.15 -3.37 -4.32
C TYR A 91 -0.64 -3.47 -4.39
N SER A 92 0.05 -2.35 -4.19
CA SER A 92 1.50 -2.28 -4.03
C SER A 92 1.81 -1.29 -2.93
N GLY A 93 2.44 -1.72 -1.86
CA GLY A 93 2.70 -0.83 -0.73
C GLY A 93 3.15 -1.57 0.51
N TRP A 94 3.08 -0.86 1.63
CA TRP A 94 3.48 -1.37 2.92
C TRP A 94 2.37 -2.23 3.55
N TRP A 95 2.83 -3.27 4.27
CA TRP A 95 2.04 -4.28 4.97
C TRP A 95 2.51 -4.41 6.40
N LYS A 96 1.57 -4.68 7.31
CA LYS A 96 1.84 -5.00 8.71
C LYS A 96 0.83 -6.01 9.20
N GLY A 97 1.29 -7.20 9.60
CA GLY A 97 0.43 -8.26 10.13
C GLY A 97 -0.73 -8.62 9.20
N ASP A 98 -0.44 -8.90 7.92
CA ASP A 98 -1.42 -9.22 6.87
C ASP A 98 -2.43 -8.12 6.52
N LYS A 99 -2.24 -6.90 7.01
CA LYS A 99 -3.07 -5.73 6.67
C LYS A 99 -2.23 -4.68 5.95
N LYS A 100 -2.85 -3.95 5.02
CA LYS A 100 -2.24 -2.76 4.41
C LYS A 100 -1.96 -1.72 5.50
N SER A 101 -0.78 -1.13 5.50
CA SER A 101 -0.36 -0.17 6.54
C SER A 101 0.74 0.71 5.98
N GLY A 102 0.76 2.00 6.28
CA GLY A 102 1.74 2.94 5.71
C GLY A 102 1.35 3.38 4.29
N TYR A 103 2.32 3.77 3.47
CA TYR A 103 2.02 4.23 2.11
C TYR A 103 1.73 3.05 1.18
N GLY A 104 0.77 3.21 0.28
CA GLY A 104 0.45 2.20 -0.72
C GLY A 104 -0.48 2.67 -1.82
N ILE A 105 -0.39 1.97 -2.95
CA ILE A 105 -1.18 2.21 -4.14
C ILE A 105 -2.16 1.05 -4.29
N GLN A 106 -3.46 1.35 -4.31
CA GLN A 106 -4.49 0.38 -4.66
C GLN A 106 -5.02 0.66 -6.05
N PHE A 107 -5.08 -0.39 -6.87
CA PHE A 107 -5.63 -0.36 -8.22
C PHE A 107 -7.03 -0.99 -8.18
N PHE A 108 -8.05 -0.24 -8.58
CA PHE A 108 -9.44 -0.70 -8.53
C PHE A 108 -9.91 -1.29 -9.85
N GLY A 109 -9.44 -0.82 -11.01
CA GLY A 109 -10.11 -1.10 -12.29
C GLY A 109 -10.14 -2.55 -12.80
N PRO A 110 -11.30 -3.16 -13.03
CA PRO A 110 -11.53 -4.22 -14.03
C PRO A 110 -12.13 -3.59 -15.32
N LYS A 111 -12.30 -4.20 -16.51
CA LYS A 111 -11.92 -5.49 -17.14
C LYS A 111 -12.37 -5.51 -18.62
N GLU A 112 -13.32 -4.65 -19.00
CA GLU A 112 -13.73 -4.43 -20.38
C GLU A 112 -13.45 -2.98 -20.80
N TYR A 113 -12.86 -2.87 -21.98
CA TYR A 113 -12.79 -1.72 -22.88
C TYR A 113 -11.62 -0.73 -22.82
N TYR A 114 -10.90 -0.57 -21.70
CA TYR A 114 -9.72 0.32 -21.68
C TYR A 114 -8.56 -0.34 -20.94
N GLU A 115 -7.70 -1.00 -21.72
CA GLU A 115 -6.41 -1.47 -21.23
C GLU A 115 -5.61 -0.25 -20.75
N GLU A 116 -4.91 -0.43 -19.61
CA GLU A 116 -3.84 0.42 -19.07
C GLU A 116 -4.16 1.38 -17.90
N ASN A 117 -5.33 2.03 -17.80
CA ASN A 117 -5.53 3.13 -16.82
C ASN A 117 -6.81 3.04 -15.96
N GLY A 118 -6.87 2.06 -15.05
CA GLY A 118 -7.98 1.95 -14.08
C GLY A 118 -7.88 2.93 -12.90
N ASN A 119 -9.03 3.21 -12.26
CA ASN A 119 -9.09 4.02 -11.04
C ASN A 119 -8.09 3.51 -9.99
N ARG A 120 -7.38 4.43 -9.34
CA ARG A 120 -6.38 4.09 -8.34
C ARG A 120 -6.39 5.05 -7.16
N TYR A 121 -6.07 4.53 -5.99
CA TYR A 121 -5.81 5.32 -4.80
C TYR A 121 -4.33 5.23 -4.45
N GLU A 122 -3.71 6.37 -4.22
CA GLU A 122 -2.34 6.52 -3.77
C GLU A 122 -2.35 7.26 -2.45
N GLY A 123 -1.90 6.65 -1.37
CA GLY A 123 -1.92 7.35 -0.09
C GLY A 123 -1.57 6.49 1.10
N SER A 124 -1.88 7.02 2.26
CA SER A 124 -1.66 6.36 3.53
C SER A 124 -2.76 5.34 3.84
N TRP A 125 -2.36 4.28 4.53
CA TRP A 125 -3.17 3.14 4.92
C TRP A 125 -2.95 2.84 6.39
N GLU A 126 -4.02 2.50 7.10
CA GLU A 126 -3.96 2.01 8.46
C GLU A 126 -4.93 0.84 8.65
N ARG A 127 -4.45 -0.27 9.23
CA ARG A 127 -5.25 -1.46 9.56
C ARG A 127 -6.06 -2.00 8.38
N GLY A 128 -5.57 -1.84 7.15
CA GLY A 128 -6.24 -2.29 5.93
C GLY A 128 -7.14 -1.26 5.25
N GLN A 129 -7.33 -0.08 5.84
CA GLN A 129 -8.23 0.97 5.37
C GLN A 129 -7.42 2.20 4.94
N LYS A 130 -7.93 2.99 3.99
CA LYS A 130 -7.37 4.30 3.63
C LYS A 130 -7.46 5.22 4.84
N HIS A 131 -6.34 5.82 5.22
CA HIS A 131 -6.24 6.68 6.39
C HIS A 131 -5.13 7.70 6.19
N GLY A 132 -5.33 8.96 6.57
CA GLY A 132 -4.37 10.04 6.37
C GLY A 132 -4.46 10.67 4.98
N HIS A 133 -3.37 11.30 4.54
CA HIS A 133 -3.31 11.94 3.22
C HIS A 133 -3.28 10.93 2.08
N GLY A 134 -3.95 11.29 0.99
CA GLY A 134 -4.01 10.46 -0.21
C GLY A 134 -4.52 11.19 -1.45
N ARG A 135 -4.58 10.46 -2.54
CA ARG A 135 -5.03 10.87 -3.87
C ARG A 135 -5.84 9.74 -4.47
N PHE A 136 -7.02 10.06 -4.98
CA PHE A 136 -7.86 9.12 -5.71
C PHE A 136 -8.01 9.61 -7.15
N PHE A 137 -7.56 8.79 -8.09
CA PHE A 137 -7.65 9.05 -9.51
C PHE A 137 -8.92 8.38 -10.05
N HIS A 138 -9.90 9.20 -10.39
CA HIS A 138 -11.11 8.85 -11.14
C HIS A 138 -10.78 8.97 -12.64
N LEU A 139 -10.03 8.01 -13.18
CA LEU A 139 -9.57 8.03 -14.57
C LEU A 139 -10.70 7.76 -15.57
N ASP A 140 -11.76 7.08 -15.12
CA ASP A 140 -13.03 6.95 -15.83
C ASP A 140 -13.65 8.30 -16.20
N HIS A 141 -13.59 9.26 -15.27
CA HIS A 141 -14.19 10.58 -15.40
C HIS A 141 -13.20 11.71 -15.67
N GLY A 142 -11.89 11.40 -15.67
CA GLY A 142 -10.83 12.38 -15.82
C GLY A 142 -10.74 13.36 -14.65
N GLN A 143 -10.87 12.85 -13.43
CA GLN A 143 -10.83 13.65 -12.21
C GLN A 143 -9.82 13.09 -11.20
N LEU A 144 -9.28 13.98 -10.38
CA LEU A 144 -8.38 13.68 -9.27
C LEU A 144 -8.98 14.28 -8.00
N PHE A 145 -9.14 13.45 -6.98
CA PHE A 145 -9.46 13.88 -5.63
C PHE A 145 -8.20 13.79 -4.76
N GLU A 146 -7.75 14.90 -4.19
CA GLU A 146 -6.63 14.95 -3.24
C GLU A 146 -7.13 15.43 -1.89
N GLY A 147 -6.83 14.72 -0.80
CA GLY A 147 -7.45 15.02 0.48
C GLY A 147 -6.93 14.26 1.69
N PHE A 148 -7.80 14.08 2.67
CA PHE A 148 -7.56 13.33 3.90
C PHE A 148 -8.66 12.28 4.11
N TRP A 149 -8.25 11.05 4.45
CA TRP A 149 -9.12 9.90 4.66
C TRP A 149 -9.10 9.44 6.11
N VAL A 150 -10.23 8.95 6.59
CA VAL A 150 -10.36 8.25 7.86
C VAL A 150 -11.28 7.06 7.65
N GLU A 151 -10.77 5.84 7.88
CA GLU A 151 -11.53 4.59 7.79
C GLU A 151 -12.23 4.44 6.44
N ASP A 152 -11.46 4.54 5.35
CA ASP A 152 -11.92 4.50 3.96
C ASP A 152 -12.79 5.67 3.46
N VAL A 153 -13.21 6.56 4.35
CA VAL A 153 -14.04 7.73 4.03
C VAL A 153 -13.17 8.99 3.84
N ALA A 154 -13.31 9.63 2.68
CA ALA A 154 -12.71 10.95 2.45
C ALA A 154 -13.43 12.01 3.31
N LYS A 155 -12.67 12.76 4.13
CA LYS A 155 -13.21 13.76 5.06
C LYS A 155 -13.14 15.17 4.49
N CYS A 156 -12.02 15.52 3.89
CA CYS A 156 -11.79 16.81 3.25
C CYS A 156 -10.83 16.63 2.08
N GLY A 157 -10.90 17.52 1.10
CA GLY A 157 -10.03 17.48 -0.07
C GLY A 157 -10.53 18.38 -1.18
N THR A 158 -9.76 18.39 -2.27
CA THR A 158 -10.03 19.17 -3.47
C THR A 158 -10.22 18.22 -4.64
N MET A 159 -11.28 18.44 -5.41
CA MET A 159 -11.50 17.77 -6.69
C MET A 159 -10.92 18.64 -7.81
N MET A 160 -10.19 18.04 -8.73
CA MET A 160 -9.54 18.70 -9.86
C MET A 160 -9.76 17.88 -11.13
N ASP A 161 -9.90 18.56 -12.27
CA ASP A 161 -9.89 17.87 -13.56
C ASP A 161 -8.46 17.38 -13.87
N PHE A 162 -8.34 16.11 -14.22
CA PHE A 162 -7.07 15.45 -14.52
C PHE A 162 -7.26 14.44 -15.64
N GLY A 163 -6.68 14.69 -16.82
CA GLY A 163 -6.77 13.75 -17.96
C GLY A 163 -8.18 13.65 -18.57
N ARG A 164 -8.99 14.72 -18.49
CA ARG A 164 -10.38 14.75 -19.00
C ARG A 164 -10.50 14.45 -20.50
N GLU A 165 -9.48 14.78 -21.30
CA GLU A 165 -9.47 14.51 -22.75
C GLU A 165 -9.28 13.03 -23.08
N GLU A 166 -8.61 12.28 -22.20
CA GLU A 166 -8.32 10.85 -22.36
C GLU A 166 -9.34 9.97 -21.62
N ALA A 167 -10.19 10.58 -20.80
CA ALA A 167 -11.17 9.88 -19.99
C ALA A 167 -12.26 9.23 -20.87
N PRO A 168 -12.66 7.97 -20.61
CA PRO A 168 -13.75 7.32 -21.34
C PRO A 168 -15.10 8.03 -21.19
N ALA A 169 -15.39 8.54 -20.00
CA ALA A 169 -16.67 9.16 -19.65
C ALA A 169 -16.42 10.47 -18.87
N PRO A 170 -15.85 11.50 -19.52
CA PRO A 170 -15.49 12.75 -18.87
C PRO A 170 -16.73 13.42 -18.28
N THR A 171 -16.56 14.10 -17.16
CA THR A 171 -17.64 14.90 -16.56
C THR A 171 -18.19 15.91 -17.55
N GLN A 172 -19.51 16.18 -17.52
CA GLN A 172 -20.16 17.08 -18.48
C GLN A 172 -19.54 18.49 -18.45
N PHE A 173 -19.23 19.00 -17.27
CA PHE A 173 -18.68 20.34 -17.07
C PHE A 173 -17.29 20.25 -16.41
N PRO A 174 -16.30 20.97 -16.94
CA PRO A 174 -15.00 21.07 -16.29
C PRO A 174 -15.11 21.86 -14.99
N ILE A 175 -14.28 21.51 -14.01
CA ILE A 175 -14.15 22.24 -12.76
C ILE A 175 -13.53 23.62 -13.08
N PRO A 176 -14.23 24.72 -12.79
CA PRO A 176 -13.73 26.05 -13.11
C PRO A 176 -12.44 26.33 -12.35
N LYS A 177 -11.44 26.87 -13.05
CA LYS A 177 -10.20 27.32 -12.42
C LYS A 177 -10.50 28.59 -11.62
N VAL A 178 -10.70 28.44 -10.32
CA VAL A 178 -10.84 29.59 -9.41
C VAL A 178 -9.48 30.29 -9.33
N LYS A 179 -9.42 31.50 -9.89
CA LYS A 179 -8.24 32.38 -9.84
C LYS A 179 -8.71 33.79 -9.46
N LEU A 180 -7.84 34.55 -8.81
CA LEU A 180 -8.07 35.97 -8.64
C LEU A 180 -8.15 36.63 -10.02
N LEU A 181 -9.18 37.47 -10.21
CA LEU A 181 -9.36 38.22 -11.45
C LEU A 181 -8.22 39.24 -11.65
N ASP A 182 -7.76 39.84 -10.55
CA ASP A 182 -6.64 40.78 -10.50
C ASP A 182 -5.77 40.53 -9.26
N PRO A 183 -4.74 39.67 -9.36
CA PRO A 183 -3.81 39.42 -8.26
C PRO A 183 -2.97 40.66 -7.88
N ASP A 184 -2.63 41.50 -8.87
CA ASP A 184 -1.76 42.66 -8.68
C ASP A 184 -2.50 43.76 -7.91
N GLY A 185 -3.77 43.99 -8.22
CA GLY A 185 -4.62 44.92 -7.46
C GLY A 185 -4.78 44.51 -6.00
N VAL A 186 -5.03 43.23 -5.72
CA VAL A 186 -5.13 42.71 -4.34
C VAL A 186 -3.81 42.88 -3.59
N LEU A 187 -2.67 42.67 -4.27
CA LEU A 187 -1.35 42.88 -3.68
C LEU A 187 -1.10 44.37 -3.38
N GLN A 188 -1.47 45.27 -4.29
CA GLN A 188 -1.35 46.72 -4.09
C GLN A 188 -2.21 47.22 -2.93
N GLU A 189 -3.46 46.77 -2.82
CA GLU A 189 -4.34 47.11 -1.70
C GLU A 189 -3.78 46.62 -0.37
N ALA A 190 -3.28 45.38 -0.32
CA ALA A 190 -2.66 44.82 0.88
C ALA A 190 -1.43 45.63 1.30
N LEU A 191 -0.53 45.96 0.35
CA LEU A 191 0.65 46.79 0.62
C LEU A 191 0.26 48.18 1.15
N ALA A 192 -0.74 48.82 0.56
CA ALA A 192 -1.22 50.12 0.99
C ALA A 192 -1.84 50.11 2.40
N MET A 193 -2.48 49.01 2.81
CA MET A 193 -2.95 48.83 4.18
C MET A 193 -1.78 48.71 5.16
N PHE A 194 -0.76 47.90 4.84
CA PHE A 194 0.41 47.72 5.72
C PHE A 194 1.18 49.02 5.95
N THR A 195 1.42 49.80 4.90
CA THR A 195 2.15 51.08 5.02
C THR A 195 1.40 52.12 5.86
N LYS A 196 0.05 52.10 5.86
CA LYS A 196 -0.74 53.02 6.70
C LYS A 196 -0.67 52.68 8.19
N THR A 197 -0.61 51.39 8.54
CA THR A 197 -0.49 50.95 9.94
C THR A 197 0.86 51.29 10.58
N GLU A 198 1.93 51.43 9.80
CA GLU A 198 3.25 51.84 10.31
C GLU A 198 3.32 53.33 10.63
N GLU A 199 2.51 54.15 9.97
CA GLU A 199 2.42 55.60 10.21
C GLU A 199 1.57 55.96 11.44
N GLU A 200 0.62 55.10 11.84
CA GLU A 200 -0.29 55.34 12.99
C GLU A 200 0.20 54.75 14.33
N GLY A 201 1.25 53.93 14.34
CA GLY A 201 1.77 53.25 15.54
C GLY A 201 3.03 53.85 16.17
N GLY A 202 3.46 55.03 15.73
CA GLY A 202 4.75 55.65 16.08
C GLY A 202 4.68 56.91 16.95
N ASP A 203 3.64 57.08 17.77
CA ASP A 203 3.49 58.21 18.72
C ASP A 203 3.41 57.71 20.17
#